data_AF-A0A4V5TRW6-F1
#
_entry.id   AF-A0A4V5TRW6-F1
#
_cell.length_a   1.000
_cell.length_b   1.000
_cell.length_c   1.000
_cell.angle_alpha   90.00
_cell.angle_beta   90.00
_cell.angle_gamma   90.00
#
_symmetry.space_group_name_H-M   'P 1'
#
loop_
_entity.id
_entity.type
_entity.pdbx_description
1 polymer ?
#
loop_
_entity_poly.entity_id
_entity_poly.type
_entity_poly.pdbx_seq_one_letter_code
_entity_poly.pdbx_strand_id
1 'polypeptide(L)'
;MIQTFFKIFYLILIVIAITPRMWRLKRQVNTMSPQEKDNVVYKTTNWFGKKMVRVAGGAIEVNGLENVPKDKPVLVVSNHQSNMDIPVLLGYLNKPIGFV
;
A
#
# COMPACT_ATOMS: atom_id res chain seq x y z
N MET A 1 -3.52 4.74 -25.47
CA MET A 1 -2.75 5.96 -25.14
C MET A 1 -3.56 6.97 -24.33
N ILE A 2 -4.74 7.42 -24.78
CA ILE A 2 -5.52 8.43 -24.03
C ILE A 2 -5.99 7.95 -22.64
N GLN A 3 -6.44 6.69 -22.53
CA GLN A 3 -6.82 6.10 -21.25
C GLN A 3 -5.62 6.00 -20.28
N THR A 4 -4.43 5.68 -20.80
CA THR A 4 -3.18 5.63 -20.03
C THR A 4 -2.84 7.00 -19.46
N PHE A 5 -2.97 8.06 -20.27
CA PHE A 5 -2.77 9.44 -19.82
C PHE A 5 -3.70 9.79 -18.65
N PHE A 6 -5.01 9.53 -18.78
CA PHE A 6 -5.97 9.82 -17.69
C PHE A 6 -5.69 9.01 -16.43
N LYS A 7 -5.29 7.74 -16.55
CA LYS A 7 -4.90 6.90 -15.42
C LYS A 7 -3.67 7.47 -14.70
N ILE A 8 -2.62 7.84 -15.43
CA ILE A 8 -1.41 8.44 -14.86
C ILE A 8 -1.75 9.78 -14.19
N PHE A 9 -2.51 10.64 -14.88
CA PHE A 9 -2.95 11.92 -14.34
C PHE A 9 -3.75 11.75 -13.04
N TYR A 10 -4.67 10.78 -13.01
CA TYR A 10 -5.43 10.44 -11.81
C TYR A 10 -4.54 9.97 -10.65
N LEU A 11 -3.50 9.17 -10.92
CA LEU A 11 -2.54 8.75 -9.89
C LEU A 11 -1.73 9.93 -9.35
N ILE A 12 -1.29 10.85 -10.22
CA ILE A 12 -0.60 12.08 -9.80
C ILE A 12 -1.51 12.89 -8.87
N LEU A 13 -2.78 13.08 -9.23
CA LEU A 13 -3.74 13.78 -8.39
C LEU A 13 -3.95 13.09 -7.03
N ILE A 14 -3.99 11.76 -6.98
CA ILE A 14 -4.06 11.02 -5.71
C ILE A 14 -2.84 11.31 -4.83
N VAL A 15 -1.63 11.29 -5.40
CA VAL A 15 -0.39 11.54 -4.64
C VAL A 15 -0.38 12.97 -4.10
N ILE A 16 -0.78 13.96 -4.91
CA ILE A 16 -0.92 15.35 -4.46
C ILE A 16 -1.97 15.44 -3.35
N ALA A 17 -3.13 14.82 -3.51
CA ALA A 17 -4.23 14.88 -2.54
C ALA A 17 -3.90 14.20 -1.20
N ILE A 18 -3.10 13.13 -1.20
CA ILE A 18 -2.71 12.43 0.04
C ILE A 18 -1.60 13.15 0.80
N THR A 19 -0.79 13.97 0.12
CA THR A 19 0.37 14.65 0.72
C THR A 19 0.02 15.54 1.93
N PRO A 20 -1.01 16.42 1.89
CA PRO A 20 -1.42 17.20 3.05
C PRO A 20 -1.86 16.34 4.24
N ARG A 21 -2.53 15.22 3.97
CA ARG A 21 -2.92 14.25 5.00
C ARG A 21 -1.69 13.63 5.64
N MET A 22 -0.68 13.25 4.85
CA MET A 22 0.59 12.72 5.38
C MET A 22 1.31 13.72 6.28
N TRP A 23 1.31 15.02 5.93
CA TRP A 23 1.89 16.05 6.79
C TRP A 23 1.17 16.19 8.13
N ARG A 24 -0.17 16.13 8.13
CA ARG A 24 -0.96 16.13 9.37
C ARG A 24 -0.67 14.91 10.22
N LEU A 25 -0.63 13.72 9.62
CA LEU A 25 -0.31 12.47 10.31
C LEU A 25 1.10 12.51 10.90
N LYS A 26 2.09 13.05 10.19
CA LYS A 26 3.47 13.18 10.69
C LYS A 26 3.56 14.08 11.93
N ARG A 27 2.69 15.10 12.06
CA ARG A 27 2.62 15.95 13.27
C ARG A 27 1.99 15.22 14.46
N GLN A 28 1.05 14.32 14.20
CA GLN A 28 0.32 13.58 15.24
C GLN A 28 1.00 12.25 15.60
N VAL A 29 1.91 11.74 14.76
CA VAL A 29 2.49 10.41 14.93
C VAL A 29 3.21 10.28 16.27
N ASN A 30 3.86 11.34 16.76
CA ASN A 30 4.60 11.29 18.02
C ASN A 30 3.71 11.11 19.25
N THR A 31 2.42 11.42 19.15
CA THR A 31 1.45 11.24 20.25
C THR A 31 0.71 9.90 20.17
N MET A 32 0.91 9.13 19.10
CA MET A 32 0.25 7.83 18.90
C MET A 32 1.03 6.70 19.58
N SER A 33 0.29 5.72 20.10
CA SER A 33 0.85 4.42 20.50
C SER A 33 1.47 3.69 19.29
N PRO A 34 2.43 2.77 19.50
CA PRO A 34 3.00 1.97 18.41
C PRO A 34 1.93 1.28 17.54
N GLN A 35 0.89 0.71 18.16
CA GLN A 35 -0.18 0.00 17.48
C GLN A 35 -1.04 0.93 16.60
N GLU A 36 -1.30 2.15 17.07
CA GLU A 36 -2.02 3.16 16.28
C GLU A 36 -1.21 3.60 15.06
N LYS A 37 0.11 3.79 15.24
CA LYS A 37 1.02 4.13 14.12
C LYS A 37 0.97 3.05 13.06
N ASP A 38 1.14 1.78 13.45
CA ASP A 38 1.12 0.65 12.54
C ASP A 38 -0.20 0.55 11.79
N ASN A 39 -1.33 0.72 12.49
CA ASN A 39 -2.65 0.67 11.89
C ASN A 39 -2.88 1.81 10.88
N VAL A 40 -2.46 3.03 11.21
CA VAL A 40 -2.60 4.20 10.31
C VAL A 40 -1.72 4.02 9.07
N VAL A 41 -0.48 3.59 9.23
CA VAL A 41 0.43 3.29 8.12
C VAL A 41 -0.16 2.21 7.24
N TYR A 42 -0.54 1.08 7.82
CA TYR A 42 -1.12 -0.06 7.11
C TYR A 42 -2.38 0.31 6.33
N LYS A 43 -3.36 0.98 6.96
CA LYS A 43 -4.60 1.39 6.28
C LYS A 43 -4.31 2.31 5.09
N THR A 44 -3.35 3.22 5.27
CA THR A 44 -2.99 4.20 4.22
C THR A 44 -2.31 3.51 3.04
N THR A 45 -1.31 2.66 3.30
CA THR A 45 -0.57 1.96 2.24
C THR A 45 -1.41 0.86 1.59
N ASN A 46 -2.26 0.16 2.34
CA ASN A 46 -3.17 -0.84 1.81
C ASN A 46 -4.17 -0.23 0.83
N TRP A 47 -4.79 0.88 1.21
CA TRP A 47 -5.69 1.63 0.33
C TRP A 47 -4.97 2.08 -0.94
N PHE A 48 -3.76 2.63 -0.82
CA PHE A 48 -2.98 3.10 -1.95
C PHE A 48 -2.61 1.95 -2.90
N GLY A 49 -2.09 0.84 -2.38
CA GLY A 49 -1.75 -0.35 -3.17
C GLY A 49 -2.96 -0.91 -3.94
N LYS A 50 -4.10 -1.06 -3.27
CA LYS A 50 -5.36 -1.48 -3.93
C LYS A 50 -5.80 -0.51 -5.02
N LYS A 51 -5.68 0.80 -4.80
CA LYS A 51 -6.03 1.82 -5.80
C LYS A 51 -5.10 1.76 -7.01
N MET A 52 -3.79 1.66 -6.81
CA MET A 52 -2.80 1.52 -7.89
C MET A 52 -3.11 0.33 -8.79
N VAL A 53 -3.33 -0.86 -8.20
CA VAL A 53 -3.66 -2.08 -8.95
C VAL A 53 -4.98 -1.92 -9.74
N ARG A 54 -6.03 -1.38 -9.11
CA ARG A 54 -7.32 -1.17 -9.79
C ARG A 54 -7.25 -0.18 -10.94
N VAL A 55 -6.52 0.93 -10.77
CA VAL A 55 -6.35 1.94 -11.83
C VAL A 55 -5.56 1.36 -13.01
N ALA A 56 -4.55 0.54 -12.72
CA ALA A 56 -3.82 -0.21 -13.75
C ALA A 56 -4.72 -1.20 -14.51
N GLY A 57 -5.83 -1.63 -13.91
CA GLY A 57 -6.75 -2.62 -14.47
C GLY A 57 -6.41 -4.06 -14.07
N GLY A 58 -5.62 -4.24 -13.01
CA GLY A 58 -5.24 -5.57 -12.52
C GLY A 58 -6.37 -6.25 -11.75
N ALA A 59 -6.63 -7.52 -12.08
CA ALA A 59 -7.35 -8.45 -11.23
C ALA A 59 -6.35 -9.20 -10.35
N ILE A 60 -6.71 -9.44 -9.08
CA ILE A 60 -5.81 -10.08 -8.11
C ILE A 60 -6.47 -11.31 -7.56
N GLU A 61 -5.71 -12.40 -7.59
CA GLU A 61 -6.00 -13.64 -6.91
C GLU A 61 -4.89 -13.87 -5.87
N VAL A 62 -5.27 -14.27 -4.66
CA VAL A 62 -4.32 -14.54 -3.59
C VAL A 62 -4.57 -15.96 -3.10
N ASN A 63 -3.56 -16.81 -3.21
CA ASN A 63 -3.59 -18.19 -2.75
C ASN A 63 -2.65 -18.34 -1.53
N GLY A 64 -3.10 -19.05 -0.50
CA GLY A 64 -2.28 -19.32 0.69
C GLY A 64 -2.13 -18.16 1.67
N LEU A 65 -3.04 -17.17 1.67
CA LEU A 65 -2.99 -16.03 2.58
C LEU A 65 -3.09 -16.45 4.06
N GLU A 66 -3.80 -17.56 4.33
CA GLU A 66 -3.91 -18.20 5.62
C GLU A 66 -2.56 -18.68 6.20
N ASN A 67 -1.55 -18.90 5.35
CA ASN A 67 -0.22 -19.27 5.78
C ASN A 67 0.58 -18.10 6.37
N VAL A 68 0.11 -16.85 6.19
CA VAL A 68 0.81 -15.65 6.70
C VAL A 68 0.55 -15.51 8.21
N PRO A 69 1.59 -15.62 9.06
CA PRO A 69 1.45 -15.39 10.50
C PRO A 69 0.95 -13.99 10.84
N LYS A 70 -0.10 -13.92 11.66
CA LYS A 70 -0.77 -12.66 12.05
C LYS A 70 -0.12 -11.98 13.25
N ASP A 71 0.40 -12.79 14.16
CA ASP A 71 0.85 -12.44 15.52
C ASP A 71 2.37 -12.23 15.64
N LYS A 72 3.14 -12.49 14.58
CA LYS A 72 4.60 -12.32 14.56
C LYS A 72 5.10 -11.56 13.32
N PRO A 73 6.28 -10.91 13.40
CA PRO A 73 6.97 -10.36 12.23
C PRO A 73 7.34 -11.46 11.24
N VAL A 74 7.43 -11.12 9.96
CA VAL A 74 7.80 -12.05 8.89
C VAL A 74 8.74 -11.36 7.90
N LEU A 75 9.66 -12.12 7.31
CA LEU A 75 10.42 -11.68 6.15
C LEU A 75 9.64 -12.11 4.89
N VAL A 76 9.21 -11.13 4.10
CA VAL A 76 8.53 -11.38 2.84
C VAL A 76 9.58 -11.40 1.74
N VAL A 77 9.70 -12.52 1.04
CA VAL A 77 10.60 -12.67 -0.12
C VAL A 77 9.74 -12.85 -1.35
N SER A 78 9.91 -11.97 -2.33
CA SER A 78 9.22 -12.00 -3.61
C SER A 78 10.24 -11.97 -4.74
N ASN A 79 9.93 -12.60 -5.88
CA ASN A 79 10.62 -12.27 -7.12
C ASN A 79 10.33 -10.81 -7.50
N HIS A 80 11.20 -10.22 -8.33
CA HIS A 80 11.03 -8.86 -8.83
C HIS A 80 10.77 -8.87 -10.33
N GLN A 81 9.51 -8.77 -10.73
CA GLN A 81 9.08 -8.79 -12.12
C GLN A 81 8.55 -7.43 -12.57
N SER A 82 8.05 -6.59 -11.66
CA SER A 82 7.40 -5.33 -12.01
C SER A 82 7.46 -4.30 -10.89
N ASN A 83 7.35 -3.03 -11.27
CA ASN A 83 7.04 -1.96 -10.31
C ASN A 83 5.68 -2.18 -9.61
N MET A 84 4.80 -3.04 -10.15
CA MET A 84 3.53 -3.41 -9.54
C MET A 84 3.68 -4.38 -8.36
N ASP A 85 4.85 -4.98 -8.15
CA ASP A 85 5.11 -5.88 -7.02
C ASP A 85 4.84 -5.17 -5.69
N ILE A 86 5.29 -3.91 -5.56
CA ILE A 86 5.07 -3.08 -4.37
C ILE A 86 3.57 -2.82 -4.10
N PRO A 87 2.78 -2.26 -5.05
CA PRO A 87 1.32 -2.12 -4.89
C PRO A 87 0.58 -3.41 -4.55
N VAL A 88 0.97 -4.53 -5.14
CA VAL A 88 0.34 -5.84 -4.89
C VAL A 88 0.60 -6.27 -3.44
N LEU A 89 1.86 -6.22 -3.00
CA LEU A 89 2.23 -6.57 -1.63
C LEU A 89 1.52 -5.66 -0.61
N LEU A 90 1.58 -4.33 -0.80
CA LEU A 90 0.91 -3.36 0.08
C LEU A 90 -0.60 -3.59 0.15
N GLY A 91 -1.22 -3.90 -1.00
CA GLY A 91 -2.67 -4.04 -1.12
C GLY A 91 -3.22 -5.37 -0.61
N TYR A 92 -2.46 -6.47 -0.72
CA TYR A 92 -3.06 -7.81 -0.65
C TYR A 92 -2.37 -8.80 0.29
N LEU A 93 -1.21 -8.48 0.87
CA LEU A 93 -0.56 -9.36 1.87
C LEU A 93 -1.28 -9.37 3.24
N ASN A 94 -2.21 -8.45 3.46
CA ASN A 94 -2.95 -8.27 4.71
C ASN A 94 -2.07 -8.09 5.97
N LYS A 95 -0.90 -7.46 5.79
CA LYS A 95 0.06 -7.16 6.85
C LYS A 95 0.74 -5.81 6.58
N PRO A 96 1.12 -5.02 7.59
CA PRO A 96 2.03 -3.89 7.40
C PRO A 96 3.36 -4.36 6.79
N ILE A 97 3.88 -3.63 5.80
CA ILE A 97 5.14 -3.95 5.12
C ILE A 97 6.08 -2.76 5.18
N GLY A 98 7.32 -3.01 5.57
CA GLY A 98 8.47 -2.14 5.31
C GLY A 98 9.34 -2.77 4.22
N PHE A 99 9.90 -1.95 3.36
CA PHE A 99 10.91 -2.36 2.37
C PHE A 99 12.29 -1.99 2.93
N VAL A 100 13.24 -2.92 2.82
CA VAL A 100 14.64 -2.75 3.23
C VAL A 100 15.51 -2.89 1.99
#